data_AF-A0A924AZA6-F1
#
_entry.id   AF-A0A924AZA6-F1
#
_cell.length_a   1.000
_cell.length_b   1.000
_cell.length_c   1.000
_cell.angle_alpha   90.00
_cell.angle_beta   90.00
_cell.angle_gamma   90.00
#
_symmetry.space_group_name_H-M   'P 1'
#
loop_
_entity.id
_entity.type
_entity.pdbx_description
1 polymer ?
#
loop_
_entity_poly.entity_id
_entity_poly.type
_entity_poly.pdbx_seq_one_letter_code
_entity_poly.pdbx_strand_id
1 'polypeptide(L)'
;ATGPTKVELEKVRQIWLQNHQKALRENGFWTARLQAAQLQGDGPALILTYEKRVNALSTDDVKKAAQRYFDTKNYVQVVMYPEK
;
A
#
# COMPACT_ATOMS: atom_id res chain seq x y z
N ALA A 1 -11.21 16.39 3.05
CA ALA A 1 -11.57 15.12 2.39
C ALA A 1 -12.21 14.15 3.39
N THR A 2 -13.26 13.43 2.99
CA THR A 2 -14.10 12.58 3.85
C THR A 2 -13.63 11.13 4.01
N GLY A 3 -12.48 10.75 3.42
CA GLY A 3 -11.99 9.37 3.42
C GLY A 3 -12.81 8.46 2.50
N PRO A 4 -12.36 7.21 2.25
CA PRO A 4 -13.12 6.25 1.45
C PRO A 4 -14.36 5.75 2.22
N THR A 5 -15.37 5.31 1.49
CA THR A 5 -16.48 4.55 2.07
C THR A 5 -16.00 3.17 2.53
N LYS A 6 -16.77 2.54 3.43
CA LYS A 6 -16.48 1.17 3.89
C LYS A 6 -16.48 0.16 2.74
N VAL A 7 -17.38 0.32 1.76
CA VAL A 7 -17.52 -0.58 0.61
C VAL A 7 -16.31 -0.46 -0.32
N GLU A 8 -15.84 0.76 -0.59
CA GLU A 8 -14.63 0.98 -1.40
C GLU A 8 -13.39 0.38 -0.73
N LEU A 9 -13.24 0.60 0.58
CA LEU A 9 -12.11 0.04 1.31
C LEU A 9 -12.13 -1.49 1.31
N GLU A 10 -13.30 -2.10 1.53
CA GLU A 10 -13.43 -3.55 1.51
C GLU A 10 -13.10 -4.15 0.14
N LYS A 11 -13.58 -3.52 -0.95
CA LYS A 11 -13.24 -3.93 -2.32
C LYS A 11 -11.72 -3.94 -2.54
N VAL A 12 -11.02 -2.90 -2.10
CA VAL A 12 -9.56 -2.81 -2.24
C VAL A 12 -8.85 -3.86 -1.38
N ARG A 13 -9.29 -4.09 -0.14
CA ARG A 13 -8.72 -5.15 0.72
C ARG A 13 -8.81 -6.52 0.04
N GLN A 14 -9.97 -6.87 -0.51
CA GLN A 14 -10.16 -8.15 -1.19
C GLN A 14 -9.20 -8.33 -2.38
N ILE A 15 -9.03 -7.28 -3.20
CA ILE A 15 -8.08 -7.30 -4.32
C ILE A 15 -6.65 -7.53 -3.81
N TRP A 16 -6.22 -6.84 -2.75
CA TRP A 16 -4.89 -6.98 -2.18
C TRP A 16 -4.65 -8.38 -1.59
N LEU A 17 -5.62 -8.93 -0.87
CA LEU A 17 -5.53 -10.29 -0.31
C LEU A 17 -5.43 -11.34 -1.41
N GLN A 18 -6.27 -11.25 -2.45
CA GLN A 18 -6.21 -12.18 -3.59
C GLN A 18 -4.87 -12.09 -4.33
N ASN A 19 -4.34 -10.88 -4.54
CA ASN A 19 -3.04 -10.69 -5.16
C ASN A 19 -1.90 -11.24 -4.30
N HIS A 20 -1.97 -11.06 -2.97
CA HIS A 20 -0.98 -11.62 -2.06
C HIS A 20 -0.97 -13.15 -2.09
N GLN A 21 -2.13 -13.80 -2.08
CA GLN A 21 -2.24 -15.26 -2.17
C GLN A 21 -1.62 -15.83 -3.45
N LYS A 22 -1.76 -15.11 -4.58
CA LYS A 22 -1.09 -15.47 -5.83
C LYS A 22 0.43 -15.29 -5.70
N ALA A 23 0.87 -14.14 -5.20
CA ALA A 23 2.28 -13.80 -5.06
C ALA A 23 3.05 -14.76 -4.15
N LEU A 24 2.42 -15.32 -3.11
CA LEU A 24 3.03 -16.33 -2.24
C LEU A 24 3.47 -17.61 -2.98
N ARG A 25 2.98 -17.84 -4.21
CA ARG A 25 3.34 -18.98 -5.05
C ARG A 25 4.49 -18.68 -6.02
N GLU A 26 4.99 -17.45 -6.02
CA GLU A 26 5.97 -16.98 -6.99
C GLU A 26 7.35 -16.79 -6.34
N ASN A 27 8.38 -17.45 -6.87
CA ASN A 27 9.75 -17.32 -6.35
C ASN A 27 10.26 -15.87 -6.43
N GLY A 28 9.89 -15.14 -7.49
CA GLY A 28 10.26 -13.73 -7.65
C GLY A 28 9.76 -12.85 -6.51
N PHE A 29 8.55 -13.12 -6.00
CA PHE A 29 8.01 -12.42 -4.84
C PHE A 29 8.85 -12.67 -3.59
N TRP A 30 9.17 -13.94 -3.30
CA TRP A 30 9.99 -14.29 -2.13
C TRP A 30 11.36 -13.64 -2.16
N THR A 31 12.07 -13.73 -3.29
CA THR A 31 13.40 -13.12 -3.45
C THR A 31 13.35 -11.62 -3.23
N ALA A 32 12.38 -10.93 -3.86
CA ALA A 32 12.24 -9.48 -3.71
C ALA A 32 11.93 -9.07 -2.27
N ARG A 33 11.06 -9.80 -1.56
CA ARG A 33 10.67 -9.47 -0.18
C ARG A 33 11.79 -9.75 0.82
N LEU A 34 12.53 -10.85 0.67
CA LEU A 34 13.68 -11.15 1.53
C LEU A 34 14.83 -10.17 1.32
N GLN A 35 15.11 -9.79 0.08
CA GLN A 35 16.10 -8.76 -0.24
C GLN A 35 15.71 -7.41 0.36
N ALA A 36 14.44 -6.99 0.20
CA ALA A 36 13.96 -5.76 0.79
C ALA A 36 14.05 -5.78 2.32
N ALA A 37 13.69 -6.89 2.97
CA ALA A 37 13.82 -7.06 4.42
C ALA A 37 15.26 -6.82 4.88
N GLN A 38 16.23 -7.42 4.19
CA GLN A 38 17.65 -7.22 4.49
C GLN A 38 18.10 -5.77 4.30
N LEU A 39 17.69 -5.12 3.20
CA LEU A 39 18.11 -3.76 2.87
C LEU A 39 17.48 -2.70 3.78
N GLN A 40 16.24 -2.93 4.22
CA GLN A 40 15.47 -1.99 5.04
C GLN A 40 15.64 -2.24 6.54
N GLY A 41 16.30 -3.35 6.93
CA GLY A 41 16.42 -3.77 8.33
C GLY A 41 15.11 -4.34 8.91
N ASP A 42 14.17 -4.70 8.05
CA ASP A 42 12.87 -5.24 8.40
C ASP A 42 12.97 -6.74 8.75
N GLY A 43 12.16 -7.19 9.69
CA GLY A 43 12.08 -8.63 10.01
C GLY A 43 11.49 -9.43 8.83
N PRO A 44 12.13 -10.49 8.32
CA PRO A 44 11.63 -11.25 7.17
C PRO A 44 10.25 -11.91 7.43
N ALA A 45 9.93 -12.18 8.69
CA ALA A 45 8.62 -12.69 9.12
C ALA A 45 7.45 -11.71 8.86
N LEU A 46 7.72 -10.44 8.54
CA LEU A 46 6.69 -9.46 8.19
C LEU A 46 5.89 -9.85 6.95
N ILE A 47 6.42 -10.71 6.09
CA ILE A 47 5.72 -11.28 4.93
C ILE A 47 4.47 -12.06 5.40
N LEU A 48 4.59 -12.83 6.49
CA LEU A 48 3.53 -13.72 6.99
C LEU A 48 2.39 -12.97 7.69
N THR A 49 2.60 -11.72 8.06
CA THR A 49 1.62 -10.88 8.77
C THR A 49 0.94 -9.86 7.88
N TYR A 50 1.16 -9.92 6.56
CA TYR A 50 0.59 -8.99 5.58
C TYR A 50 -0.95 -8.97 5.61
N GLU A 51 -1.59 -10.14 5.52
CA GLU A 51 -3.06 -10.23 5.50
C GLU A 51 -3.68 -9.66 6.79
N LYS A 52 -3.06 -9.92 7.95
CA LYS A 52 -3.48 -9.35 9.23
C LYS A 52 -3.45 -7.82 9.20
N ARG A 53 -2.39 -7.22 8.63
CA ARG A 53 -2.29 -5.76 8.51
C ARG A 53 -3.33 -5.18 7.55
N VAL A 54 -3.57 -5.84 6.41
CA VAL A 54 -4.60 -5.41 5.45
C VAL A 54 -5.99 -5.42 6.09
N ASN A 55 -6.33 -6.49 6.81
CA ASN A 55 -7.61 -6.62 7.50
C ASN A 55 -7.79 -5.63 8.65
N ALA A 56 -6.70 -5.18 9.27
CA ALA A 56 -6.74 -4.20 10.36
C ALA A 56 -6.94 -2.75 9.89
N LEU A 57 -6.76 -2.45 8.59
CA LEU A 57 -6.95 -1.09 8.07
C LEU A 57 -8.38 -0.61 8.33
N SER A 58 -8.56 0.66 8.71
CA SER A 58 -9.87 1.31 8.78
C SER A 58 -9.98 2.50 7.82
N THR A 59 -11.21 2.96 7.56
CA THR A 59 -11.43 4.18 6.76
C THR A 59 -10.81 5.42 7.40
N ASP A 60 -10.71 5.44 8.74
CA ASP A 60 -10.09 6.51 9.50
C ASP A 60 -8.56 6.50 9.36
N ASP A 61 -7.92 5.32 9.35
CA ASP A 61 -6.47 5.20 9.10
C ASP A 61 -6.11 5.75 7.72
N VAL A 62 -6.91 5.41 6.70
CA VAL A 62 -6.71 5.93 5.34
C VAL A 62 -6.86 7.45 5.31
N LYS A 63 -7.88 7.99 5.98
CA LYS A 63 -8.10 9.44 6.07
C LYS A 63 -6.93 10.14 6.77
N LYS A 64 -6.47 9.62 7.91
CA LYS A 64 -5.35 10.16 8.67
C LYS A 64 -4.05 10.12 7.87
N ALA A 65 -3.77 9.02 7.18
CA ALA A 65 -2.62 8.89 6.31
C ALA A 65 -2.67 9.91 5.15
N ALA A 66 -3.82 10.06 4.49
CA ALA A 66 -4.01 11.05 3.43
C ALA A 66 -3.78 12.48 3.94
N GLN A 67 -4.31 12.83 5.12
CA GLN A 67 -4.09 14.14 5.74
C GLN A 67 -2.62 14.40 6.09
N ARG A 68 -1.88 13.35 6.48
CA ARG A 68 -0.46 13.46 6.83
C ARG A 68 0.45 13.59 5.62
N TYR A 69 0.22 12.79 4.58
CA TYR A 69 1.16 12.64 3.47
C TYR A 69 0.78 13.43 2.21
N PHE A 70 -0.50 13.78 2.03
CA PHE A 70 -0.93 14.70 0.97
C PHE A 70 -1.12 16.12 1.51
N ASP A 71 -0.12 16.62 2.25
CA ASP A 71 -0.08 18.02 2.66
C ASP A 71 0.28 18.91 1.47
N THR A 72 -0.62 19.83 1.11
CA THR A 72 -0.42 20.71 -0.05
C THR A 72 0.50 21.90 0.23
N LYS A 73 1.01 22.07 1.46
CA LYS A 73 1.99 23.10 1.79
C LYS A 73 3.31 22.95 1.03
N ASN A 74 3.69 21.72 0.69
CA ASN A 74 4.88 21.41 -0.12
C ASN A 74 4.47 20.65 -1.40
N TYR A 75 3.48 21.18 -2.12
CA TYR A 75 2.95 20.57 -3.33
C TYR A 75 3.62 21.15 -4.58
N VAL A 76 4.13 20.27 -5.45
CA VAL A 76 4.63 20.62 -6.77
C VAL A 76 3.76 19.94 -7.81
N GLN A 77 3.14 20.72 -8.69
CA GLN A 77 2.43 20.23 -9.86
C GLN A 77 3.19 20.62 -11.12
N VAL A 78 3.63 19.63 -11.88
CA VAL A 78 4.28 19.84 -13.18
C VAL A 78 3.33 19.35 -14.26
N VAL A 79 3.02 20.22 -15.22
CA VAL A 79 2.22 19.88 -16.41
C VAL A 79 3.11 20.08 -17.62
N MET A 80 3.35 19.01 -18.37
CA MET A 80 4.06 19.05 -19.64
C MET A 80 3.05 19.22 -20.76
N TYR A 81 3.19 20.30 -21.53
CA TYR A 81 2.42 20.53 -22.75
C TYR A 81 3.17 19.97 -23.97
N PRO A 82 2.45 19.52 -25.02
CA PRO A 82 3.06 19.15 -26.29
C PRO A 82 3.82 20.33 -26.89
N GLU A 83 4.87 20.02 -27.66
CA GLU A 83 5.81 21.04 -28.15
C GLU A 83 5.16 22.00 -29.16
N LYS A 84 4.14 21.54 -29.90
CA LYS A 84 3.12 22.30 -30.67
C LYS A 84 1.89 21.43 -30.91
#